data_AF-A0A1J4SHD2-F1
#
_entry.id   AF-A0A1J4SHD2-F1
#
_cell.length_a   1.000
_cell.length_b   1.000
_cell.length_c   1.000
_cell.angle_alpha   90.00
_cell.angle_beta   90.00
_cell.angle_gamma   90.00
#
_symmetry.space_group_name_H-M   'P 1'
#
loop_
_entity.id
_entity.type
_entity.pdbx_description
1 polymer ?
#
loop_
_entity_poly.entity_id
_entity_poly.type
_entity_poly.pdbx_seq_one_letter_code
_entity_poly.pdbx_strand_id
1 'polypeptide(L)'
;MAVLLVCSLLLPVLSGCALFSRGIEENPPDKDPRTAYVLAVDSYLAGQYEKATSIFQRLSGNGANPVLARKAYYGLACARLATAKTPAELHEALNLWNTWVQMTPEGLPGEDPRLMTPLLPRLAPSGSATESPAMLTEEEIERELARTKRLAGCQEETGKVKEALRKKTAEAEALRSQLNALERLHQELSIKKKGLE
;
A
#
# COMPACT_ATOMS: atom_id res chain seq x y z
N MET A 1 -62.98 -25.48 34.01
CA MET A 1 -63.19 -24.12 34.57
C MET A 1 -61.81 -23.59 34.92
N ALA A 2 -61.18 -22.66 34.18
CA ALA A 2 -61.52 -21.24 34.03
C ALA A 2 -61.57 -20.56 35.42
N VAL A 3 -60.81 -19.53 35.80
CA VAL A 3 -60.37 -18.30 35.10
C VAL A 3 -59.25 -17.61 35.92
N LEU A 4 -58.26 -17.08 35.18
CA LEU A 4 -57.42 -15.87 35.34
C LEU A 4 -57.41 -15.07 36.67
N LEU A 5 -56.22 -14.59 37.09
CA LEU A 5 -56.02 -13.13 37.18
C LEU A 5 -54.53 -12.71 37.13
N VAL A 6 -54.31 -11.71 36.28
CA VAL A 6 -53.08 -10.99 35.95
C VAL A 6 -52.76 -9.96 37.05
N CYS A 7 -51.48 -9.76 37.36
CA CYS A 7 -50.97 -8.46 37.80
C CYS A 7 -49.52 -8.28 37.36
N SER A 8 -49.38 -7.75 36.15
CA SER A 8 -48.21 -7.04 35.67
C SER A 8 -48.04 -5.74 36.46
N LEU A 9 -46.84 -5.50 37.02
CA LEU A 9 -46.39 -4.15 37.37
C LEU A 9 -44.90 -4.02 37.02
N LEU A 10 -44.63 -2.94 36.30
CA LEU A 10 -43.42 -2.59 35.56
C LEU A 10 -42.34 -2.00 36.47
N LEU A 11 -41.08 -2.41 36.23
CA LEU A 11 -39.79 -1.67 36.02
C LEU A 11 -39.46 -0.41 36.88
N PRO A 12 -38.24 0.17 36.84
CA PRO A 12 -36.88 -0.26 36.39
C PRO A 12 -35.82 -0.07 37.54
N VAL A 13 -34.49 -0.30 37.41
CA VAL A 13 -33.48 0.65 36.89
C VAL A 13 -32.04 0.10 37.19
N LEU A 14 -31.15 0.21 36.19
CA LEU A 14 -29.67 0.30 36.20
C LEU A 14 -28.84 -0.81 36.88
N SER A 15 -28.06 -1.54 36.07
CA SER A 15 -26.60 -1.35 36.00
C SER A 15 -26.00 -2.34 35.01
N GLY A 16 -25.03 -1.88 34.21
CA GLY A 16 -24.18 -2.76 33.41
C GLY A 16 -24.12 -2.42 31.93
N CYS A 17 -23.58 -1.25 31.61
CA CYS A 17 -22.95 -1.01 30.32
C CYS A 17 -21.79 -2.00 30.14
N ALA A 18 -22.06 -3.16 29.55
CA ALA A 18 -21.01 -3.90 28.85
C ALA A 18 -20.66 -3.07 27.61
N LEU A 19 -19.70 -2.18 27.79
CA LEU A 19 -18.87 -1.60 26.74
C LEU A 19 -18.30 -2.77 25.94
N PHE A 20 -19.04 -3.21 24.93
CA PHE A 20 -18.46 -3.85 23.77
C PHE A 20 -17.58 -2.76 23.17
N SER A 21 -16.29 -2.83 23.49
CA SER A 21 -15.21 -2.15 22.77
C SER A 21 -15.26 -2.64 21.33
N ARG A 22 -16.21 -2.11 20.57
CA ARG A 22 -16.09 -1.93 19.14
C ARG A 22 -14.90 -1.01 19.02
N GLY A 23 -13.73 -1.60 18.77
CA GLY A 23 -12.57 -0.87 18.34
C GLY A 23 -13.04 0.02 17.19
N ILE A 24 -13.25 1.29 17.51
CA ILE A 24 -13.18 2.35 16.54
C ILE A 24 -11.74 2.23 16.09
N GLU A 25 -11.52 1.48 15.01
CA GLU A 25 -10.38 1.69 14.16
C GLU A 25 -10.50 3.17 13.79
N GLU A 26 -9.82 4.01 14.57
CA GLU A 26 -9.64 5.42 14.28
C GLU A 26 -9.04 5.45 12.88
N ASN A 27 -9.89 5.65 11.89
CA ASN A 27 -9.45 5.95 10.54
C ASN A 27 -8.66 7.25 10.69
N PRO A 28 -7.32 7.22 10.52
CA PRO A 28 -6.55 8.44 10.62
C PRO A 28 -7.09 9.42 9.56
N PRO A 29 -7.15 10.72 9.89
CA PRO A 29 -7.81 11.74 9.08
C PRO A 29 -7.33 11.64 7.63
N ASP A 30 -8.33 11.58 6.74
CA ASP A 30 -8.29 11.54 5.27
C ASP A 30 -6.88 11.71 4.67
N LYS A 31 -6.06 10.66 4.76
CA LYS A 31 -4.75 10.66 4.12
C LYS A 31 -5.02 10.61 2.63
N ASP A 32 -4.53 11.64 1.91
CA ASP A 32 -4.58 11.72 0.45
C ASP A 32 -4.46 10.32 -0.19
N PRO A 33 -5.45 9.87 -0.99
CA PRO A 33 -5.47 8.53 -1.55
C PRO A 33 -4.18 8.15 -2.30
N ARG A 34 -3.47 9.13 -2.88
CA ARG A 34 -2.19 8.88 -3.55
C ARG A 34 -1.09 8.54 -2.56
N THR A 35 -1.00 9.28 -1.45
CA THR A 35 -0.07 9.00 -0.36
C THR A 35 -0.35 7.63 0.27
N ALA A 36 -1.63 7.27 0.45
CA ALA A 36 -2.02 5.94 0.91
C ALA A 36 -1.61 4.84 -0.09
N TYR A 37 -1.72 5.08 -1.40
CA TYR A 37 -1.28 4.15 -2.43
C TYR A 37 0.24 3.93 -2.39
N VAL A 38 1.03 4.99 -2.25
CA VAL A 38 2.50 4.87 -2.09
C VAL A 38 2.83 4.01 -0.87
N LEU A 39 2.19 4.26 0.27
CA LEU A 39 2.38 3.45 1.48
C LEU A 39 2.01 1.97 1.27
N ALA A 40 0.96 1.69 0.49
CA ALA A 40 0.56 0.32 0.18
C ALA A 40 1.62 -0.40 -0.66
N VAL A 41 2.16 0.29 -1.68
CA VAL A 41 3.25 -0.23 -2.52
C VAL A 41 4.51 -0.46 -1.69
N ASP A 42 4.92 0.51 -0.87
CA ASP A 42 6.09 0.37 0.01
C ASP A 42 5.91 -0.81 0.99
N SER A 43 4.71 -0.98 1.54
CA SER A 43 4.40 -2.12 2.43
C SER A 43 4.46 -3.45 1.69
N TYR A 44 3.96 -3.52 0.45
CA TYR A 44 4.02 -4.73 -0.39
C TYR A 44 5.47 -5.11 -0.69
N LEU A 45 6.27 -4.14 -1.12
CA LEU A 45 7.68 -4.38 -1.46
C LEU A 45 8.51 -4.72 -0.21
N ALA A 46 8.10 -4.25 0.96
CA ALA A 46 8.67 -4.66 2.25
C ALA A 46 8.24 -6.06 2.73
N GLY A 47 7.41 -6.79 1.96
CA GLY A 47 6.86 -8.09 2.34
C GLY A 47 5.77 -8.04 3.42
N GLN A 48 5.26 -6.84 3.76
CA GLN A 48 4.16 -6.63 4.69
C GLN A 48 2.82 -6.77 3.96
N TYR A 49 2.55 -7.96 3.42
CA TYR A 49 1.46 -8.19 2.47
C TYR A 49 0.07 -7.96 3.08
N GLU A 50 -0.13 -8.26 4.36
CA GLU A 50 -1.40 -8.07 5.08
C GLU A 50 -1.73 -6.58 5.22
N LYS A 51 -0.72 -5.78 5.57
CA LYS A 51 -0.85 -4.32 5.64
C LYS A 51 -1.11 -3.74 4.26
N ALA A 52 -0.38 -4.18 3.24
CA ALA A 52 -0.59 -3.76 1.85
C ALA A 52 -2.00 -4.11 1.38
N THR A 53 -2.48 -5.33 1.66
CA THR A 53 -3.81 -5.84 1.34
C THR A 53 -4.91 -4.94 1.90
N SER A 54 -4.84 -4.60 3.20
CA SER A 54 -5.82 -3.72 3.84
C SER A 54 -5.90 -2.35 3.16
N ILE A 55 -4.75 -1.74 2.87
CA ILE A 55 -4.71 -0.42 2.24
C ILE A 55 -5.20 -0.49 0.78
N PHE A 56 -4.77 -1.48 0.01
CA PHE A 56 -5.20 -1.68 -1.38
C PHE A 56 -6.70 -1.94 -1.47
N GLN A 57 -7.25 -2.78 -0.59
CA GLN A 57 -8.69 -3.07 -0.55
C GLN A 57 -9.53 -1.83 -0.29
N ARG A 58 -9.10 -0.98 0.66
CA ARG A 58 -9.76 0.30 0.92
C ARG A 58 -9.69 1.25 -0.28
N LEU A 59 -8.54 1.34 -0.94
CA LEU A 59 -8.34 2.22 -2.10
C LEU A 59 -9.06 1.71 -3.36
N SER A 60 -9.17 0.41 -3.55
CA SER A 60 -9.88 -0.18 -4.70
C SER A 60 -11.39 0.03 -4.62
N GLY A 61 -11.94 0.14 -3.40
CA GLY A 61 -13.35 0.48 -3.18
C GLY A 61 -13.68 1.98 -3.33
N ASN A 62 -12.66 2.84 -3.44
CA ASN A 62 -12.88 4.29 -3.56
C ASN A 62 -13.14 4.70 -5.02
N GLY A 63 -14.41 5.01 -5.32
CA GLY A 63 -14.85 5.40 -6.66
C GLY A 63 -14.42 6.81 -7.12
N ALA A 64 -13.84 7.64 -6.26
CA ALA A 64 -13.51 9.03 -6.59
C ALA A 64 -12.41 9.17 -7.66
N ASN A 65 -11.53 8.16 -7.80
CA ASN A 65 -10.49 8.14 -8.82
C ASN A 65 -10.37 6.73 -9.43
N PRO A 66 -10.99 6.47 -10.59
CA PRO A 66 -11.05 5.13 -11.18
C PRO A 66 -9.68 4.62 -11.61
N VAL A 67 -8.74 5.50 -11.97
CA VAL A 67 -7.36 5.10 -12.31
C VAL A 67 -6.62 4.61 -11.07
N LEU A 68 -6.74 5.34 -9.95
CA LEU A 68 -6.13 4.94 -8.69
C LEU A 68 -6.78 3.68 -8.14
N ALA A 69 -8.11 3.57 -8.20
CA ALA A 69 -8.86 2.39 -7.77
C ALA A 69 -8.41 1.15 -8.55
N ARG A 70 -8.26 1.25 -9.88
CA ARG A 70 -7.74 0.16 -10.73
C ARG A 70 -6.30 -0.22 -10.35
N LYS A 71 -5.43 0.75 -10.13
CA LYS A 71 -4.05 0.50 -9.66
C LYS A 71 -4.01 -0.17 -8.29
N ALA A 72 -4.90 0.23 -7.37
CA ALA A 72 -5.02 -0.40 -6.06
C ALA A 72 -5.58 -1.83 -6.17
N TYR A 73 -6.54 -2.06 -7.06
CA TYR A 73 -7.09 -3.40 -7.33
C TYR A 73 -6.01 -4.35 -7.86
N TYR A 74 -5.13 -3.88 -8.74
CA TYR A 74 -3.94 -4.62 -9.16
C TYR A 74 -3.07 -5.02 -7.97
N GLY A 75 -2.72 -4.05 -7.12
CA GLY A 75 -1.92 -4.30 -5.91
C GLY A 75 -2.59 -5.29 -4.96
N LEU A 76 -3.92 -5.25 -4.84
CA LEU A 76 -4.70 -6.22 -4.06
C LEU A 76 -4.58 -7.63 -4.63
N ALA A 77 -4.72 -7.80 -5.95
CA ALA A 77 -4.56 -9.10 -6.60
C ALA A 77 -3.15 -9.66 -6.38
N CYS A 78 -2.11 -8.83 -6.54
CA CYS A 78 -0.73 -9.23 -6.28
C CYS A 78 -0.49 -9.62 -4.81
N ALA A 79 -0.99 -8.84 -3.86
CA ALA A 79 -0.85 -9.15 -2.43
C ALA A 79 -1.52 -10.48 -2.07
N ARG A 80 -2.73 -10.74 -2.60
CA ARG A 80 -3.44 -12.01 -2.39
C ARG A 80 -2.72 -13.19 -3.03
N LEU A 81 -2.18 -13.03 -4.24
CA LEU A 81 -1.38 -14.05 -4.91
C LEU A 81 -0.12 -14.40 -4.09
N ALA A 82 0.57 -13.39 -3.54
CA ALA A 82 1.78 -13.57 -2.75
C ALA A 82 1.54 -14.28 -1.40
N THR A 83 0.34 -14.14 -0.82
CA THR A 83 0.00 -14.73 0.48
C THR A 83 -0.85 -16.00 0.39
N ALA A 84 -1.27 -16.42 -0.81
CA ALA A 84 -2.12 -17.59 -0.98
C ALA A 84 -1.36 -18.87 -0.57
N LYS A 85 -1.89 -19.58 0.42
CA LYS A 85 -1.33 -20.83 0.95
C LYS A 85 -2.15 -22.04 0.54
N THR A 86 -3.39 -21.82 0.14
CA THR A 86 -4.30 -22.89 -0.28
C THR A 86 -4.72 -22.73 -1.74
N PRO A 87 -5.12 -23.83 -2.42
CA PRO A 87 -5.69 -23.75 -3.77
C PRO A 87 -6.91 -22.82 -3.86
N ALA A 88 -7.72 -22.77 -2.79
CA ALA A 88 -8.89 -21.89 -2.72
C ALA A 88 -8.49 -20.40 -2.68
N GLU A 89 -7.54 -20.03 -1.82
CA GLU A 89 -7.01 -18.66 -1.75
C GLU A 89 -6.33 -18.25 -3.06
N LEU A 90 -5.62 -19.18 -3.69
CA LEU A 90 -4.99 -18.94 -4.99
C LEU A 90 -6.03 -18.70 -6.08
N HIS A 91 -7.11 -19.49 -6.09
CA HIS A 91 -8.21 -19.30 -7.01
C HIS A 91 -8.90 -17.94 -6.82
N GLU A 92 -9.15 -17.52 -5.57
CA GLU A 92 -9.68 -16.20 -5.26
C GLU A 92 -8.76 -15.07 -5.75
N ALA A 93 -7.45 -15.21 -5.52
CA ALA A 93 -6.46 -14.24 -5.96
C ALA A 93 -6.38 -14.14 -7.50
N LEU A 94 -6.47 -15.26 -8.21
CA LEU A 94 -6.54 -15.30 -9.67
C LEU A 94 -7.84 -14.68 -10.20
N ASN A 95 -8.95 -14.83 -9.49
CA ASN A 95 -10.21 -14.17 -9.84
C ASN A 95 -10.06 -12.64 -9.74
N LEU A 96 -9.44 -12.13 -8.67
CA LEU A 96 -9.11 -10.70 -8.56
C LEU A 96 -8.21 -10.24 -9.73
N TRP A 97 -7.19 -11.01 -10.07
CA TRP A 97 -6.34 -10.71 -11.22
C TRP A 97 -7.15 -10.59 -12.52
N ASN A 98 -7.98 -11.59 -12.81
CA ASN A 98 -8.80 -11.61 -14.01
C ASN A 98 -9.79 -10.45 -14.06
N THR A 99 -10.42 -10.12 -12.94
CA THR A 99 -11.29 -8.94 -12.84
C THR A 99 -10.53 -7.66 -13.14
N TRP A 100 -9.31 -7.49 -12.62
CA TRP A 100 -8.48 -6.33 -12.93
C TRP A 100 -8.10 -6.23 -14.41
N VAL A 101 -7.77 -7.36 -15.05
CA VAL A 101 -7.46 -7.40 -16.48
C VAL A 101 -8.65 -6.88 -17.30
N GLN A 102 -9.88 -7.29 -16.96
CA GLN A 102 -11.10 -6.81 -17.64
C GLN A 102 -11.37 -5.30 -17.41
N MET A 103 -10.88 -4.73 -16.31
CA MET A 103 -10.98 -3.29 -16.02
C MET A 103 -9.92 -2.46 -16.76
N THR A 104 -8.96 -3.10 -17.43
CA THR A 104 -7.83 -2.43 -18.05
C THR A 104 -8.19 -1.98 -19.47
N PRO A 105 -8.15 -0.66 -19.77
CA PRO A 105 -8.44 -0.16 -21.11
C PRO A 105 -7.47 -0.71 -22.16
N GLU A 106 -7.97 -0.91 -23.38
CA GLU A 106 -7.13 -1.26 -24.52
C GLU A 106 -6.21 -0.08 -24.90
N GLY A 107 -5.00 -0.38 -25.36
CA GLY A 107 -4.06 0.64 -25.84
C GLY A 107 -3.48 1.54 -24.76
N LEU A 108 -3.43 1.09 -23.49
CA LEU A 108 -2.68 1.79 -22.45
C LEU A 108 -1.20 1.92 -22.87
N PRO A 109 -0.59 3.12 -22.73
CA PRO A 109 0.84 3.24 -22.91
C PRO A 109 1.56 2.48 -21.79
N GLY A 110 2.15 1.33 -22.11
CA GLY A 110 2.88 0.48 -21.16
C GLY A 110 2.67 -1.01 -21.38
N GLU A 111 2.91 -1.78 -20.31
CA GLU A 111 2.79 -3.25 -20.30
C GLU A 111 1.33 -3.71 -20.41
N ASP A 112 1.07 -4.76 -21.20
CA ASP A 112 -0.26 -5.36 -21.35
C ASP A 112 -0.43 -6.54 -20.37
N PRO A 113 -1.29 -6.41 -19.34
CA PRO A 113 -1.47 -7.47 -18.35
C PRO A 113 -2.10 -8.74 -18.90
N ARG A 114 -2.77 -8.68 -20.06
CA ARG A 114 -3.33 -9.86 -20.74
C ARG A 114 -2.25 -10.87 -21.13
N LEU A 115 -1.00 -10.42 -21.28
CA LEU A 115 0.14 -11.28 -21.58
C LEU A 115 0.57 -12.14 -20.39
N MET A 116 0.36 -11.66 -19.16
CA MET A 116 0.73 -12.40 -17.94
C MET A 116 -0.37 -13.39 -17.52
N THR A 117 -1.64 -13.07 -17.76
CA THR A 117 -2.80 -13.90 -17.41
C THR A 117 -2.67 -15.38 -17.76
N PRO A 118 -2.25 -15.80 -18.97
CA PRO A 118 -2.11 -17.23 -19.29
C PRO A 118 -0.97 -17.93 -18.55
N LEU A 119 -0.01 -17.19 -17.99
CA LEU A 119 1.13 -17.74 -17.26
C LEU A 119 0.79 -18.01 -15.78
N LEU A 120 -0.02 -17.16 -15.15
CA LEU A 120 -0.26 -17.24 -13.70
C LEU A 120 -0.79 -18.60 -13.21
N PRO A 121 -1.76 -19.26 -13.88
CA PRO A 121 -2.22 -20.59 -13.48
C PRO A 121 -1.16 -21.68 -13.65
N ARG A 122 -0.16 -21.48 -14.53
CA ARG A 122 0.92 -22.45 -14.77
C ARG A 122 2.04 -22.32 -13.74
N LEU A 123 2.17 -21.14 -13.13
CA LEU A 123 3.08 -20.90 -12.02
C LEU A 123 2.52 -21.44 -10.69
N ALA A 124 1.23 -21.80 -10.66
CA ALA A 124 0.61 -22.43 -9.52
C ALA A 124 1.12 -23.87 -9.33
N PRO A 125 1.37 -24.31 -8.08
CA PRO A 125 1.56 -25.72 -7.76
C PRO A 125 0.37 -26.54 -8.26
N SER A 126 0.55 -27.24 -9.38
CA SER A 126 -0.48 -28.10 -9.95
C SER A 126 -0.46 -29.41 -9.17
N GLY A 127 -1.49 -29.64 -8.34
CA GLY A 127 -1.61 -30.82 -7.48
C GLY A 127 -1.79 -32.17 -8.19
N SER A 128 -1.37 -32.34 -9.45
CA SER A 128 -1.40 -33.64 -10.14
C SER A 128 -0.24 -33.77 -11.13
N ALA A 129 0.58 -34.80 -10.91
CA ALA A 129 1.78 -35.16 -11.64
C ALA A 129 1.56 -35.35 -13.15
N THR A 130 2.37 -34.68 -13.96
CA THR A 130 3.25 -35.27 -14.99
C THR A 130 4.09 -34.14 -15.58
N GLU A 131 5.42 -34.24 -15.42
CA GLU A 131 6.44 -33.29 -15.87
C GLU A 131 6.28 -31.85 -15.32
N SER A 132 6.49 -31.70 -14.01
CA SER A 132 6.72 -30.37 -13.43
C SER A 132 8.06 -29.78 -13.91
N PRO A 133 8.14 -28.51 -14.33
CA PRO A 133 9.35 -27.75 -14.04
C PRO A 133 9.48 -27.79 -12.52
N ALA A 134 10.61 -28.31 -12.00
CA ALA A 134 10.80 -28.59 -10.58
C ALA A 134 10.15 -27.51 -9.71
N MET A 135 9.10 -27.88 -8.97
CA MET A 135 8.58 -27.01 -7.94
C MET A 135 9.75 -26.70 -7.02
N LEU A 136 10.00 -25.41 -6.77
CA LEU A 136 11.02 -25.00 -5.83
C LEU A 136 10.77 -25.76 -4.52
N THR A 137 11.80 -26.46 -4.07
CA THR A 137 11.80 -27.13 -2.78
C THR A 137 11.44 -26.13 -1.67
N GLU A 138 10.91 -26.59 -0.54
CA GLU A 138 10.63 -25.73 0.63
C GLU A 138 11.84 -24.83 0.96
N GLU A 139 13.05 -25.38 0.80
CA GLU A 139 14.33 -24.68 1.00
C GLU A 139 14.62 -23.62 -0.07
N GLU A 140 14.20 -23.81 -1.32
CA GLU A 140 14.29 -22.80 -2.37
C GLU A 140 13.23 -21.71 -2.20
N ILE A 141 12.03 -22.07 -1.73
CA ILE A 141 10.99 -21.10 -1.36
C ILE A 141 11.47 -20.24 -0.19
N GLU A 142 12.02 -20.84 0.87
CA GLU A 142 12.59 -20.10 2.00
C GLU A 142 13.77 -19.22 1.57
N ARG A 143 14.61 -19.72 0.64
CA ARG A 143 15.74 -18.95 0.10
C ARG A 143 15.27 -17.73 -0.68
N GLU A 144 14.26 -17.88 -1.53
CA GLU A 144 13.69 -16.76 -2.28
C GLU A 144 12.89 -15.82 -1.38
N LEU A 145 12.22 -16.32 -0.35
CA LEU A 145 11.57 -15.49 0.67
C LEU A 145 12.62 -14.69 1.47
N ALA A 146 13.74 -15.31 1.83
CA ALA A 146 14.86 -14.65 2.50
C ALA A 146 15.54 -13.62 1.57
N ARG A 147 15.66 -13.92 0.28
CA ARG A 147 16.15 -12.97 -0.73
C ARG A 147 15.22 -11.77 -0.87
N THR A 148 13.92 -12.01 -0.89
CA THR A 148 12.89 -10.96 -0.95
C THR A 148 12.93 -10.09 0.31
N LYS A 149 13.07 -10.69 1.50
CA LYS A 149 13.28 -9.95 2.76
C LYS A 149 14.56 -9.12 2.78
N ARG A 150 15.66 -9.62 2.18
CA ARG A 150 16.90 -8.84 2.03
C ARG A 150 16.72 -7.66 1.08
N LEU A 151 16.01 -7.87 -0.04
CA LEU A 151 15.67 -6.80 -0.98
C LEU A 151 14.78 -5.75 -0.31
N ALA A 152 13.80 -6.15 0.49
CA ALA A 152 12.98 -5.27 1.32
C ALA A 152 13.82 -4.42 2.29
N GLY A 153 14.78 -5.04 3.00
CA GLY A 153 15.71 -4.32 3.89
C GLY A 153 16.58 -3.31 3.13
N CYS A 154 17.09 -3.70 1.96
CA CYS A 154 17.85 -2.81 1.07
C CYS A 154 16.99 -1.62 0.60
N GLN A 155 15.69 -1.84 0.40
CA GLN A 155 14.75 -0.80 0.01
C GLN A 155 14.46 0.20 1.13
N GLU A 156 14.41 -0.26 2.39
CA GLU A 156 14.34 0.61 3.57
C GLU A 156 15.57 1.52 3.66
N GLU A 157 16.77 0.97 3.42
CA GLU A 157 18.00 1.75 3.33
C GLU A 157 17.95 2.77 2.18
N THR A 158 17.41 2.36 1.03
CA THR A 158 17.22 3.26 -0.12
C THR A 158 16.28 4.42 0.23
N GLY A 159 15.22 4.16 1.01
CA GLY A 159 14.32 5.19 1.54
C GLY A 159 15.02 6.16 2.48
N LYS A 160 15.84 5.66 3.41
CA LYS A 160 16.66 6.49 4.32
C LYS A 160 17.64 7.36 3.55
N VAL A 161 18.31 6.80 2.54
CA VAL A 161 19.24 7.54 1.66
C VAL A 161 18.50 8.62 0.88
N LYS A 162 17.32 8.32 0.34
CA LYS A 162 16.51 9.30 -0.41
C LYS A 162 16.05 10.46 0.46
N GLU A 163 15.64 10.21 1.70
CA GLU A 163 15.25 11.27 2.63
C GLU A 163 16.47 12.10 3.08
N ALA A 164 17.61 11.45 3.35
CA ALA A 164 18.86 12.15 3.64
C ALA A 164 19.30 13.05 2.47
N LEU A 165 19.17 12.55 1.24
CA LEU A 165 19.44 13.32 0.02
C LEU A 165 18.50 14.52 -0.09
N ARG A 166 17.20 14.34 0.13
CA ARG A 166 16.21 15.44 0.11
C ARG A 166 16.57 16.54 1.11
N LYS A 167 16.92 16.14 2.34
CA LYS A 167 17.35 17.07 3.38
C LYS A 167 18.61 17.85 2.97
N LYS A 168 19.62 17.15 2.45
CA LYS A 168 20.88 17.77 2.02
C LYS A 168 20.70 18.71 0.82
N THR A 169 19.82 18.35 -0.11
CA THR A 169 19.48 19.24 -1.24
C THR A 169 18.79 20.52 -0.76
N ALA A 170 17.83 20.40 0.16
CA ALA A 170 17.16 21.58 0.74
C ALA A 170 18.15 22.48 1.52
N GLU A 171 19.08 21.90 2.27
CA GLU A 171 20.17 22.63 2.94
C GLU A 171 21.05 23.37 1.92
N ALA A 172 21.44 22.73 0.82
CA ALA A 172 22.26 23.33 -0.22
C ALA A 172 21.56 24.51 -0.94
N GLU A 173 20.25 24.38 -1.18
CA GLU A 173 19.44 25.46 -1.76
C GLU A 173 19.31 26.65 -0.81
N ALA A 174 19.10 26.40 0.48
CA ALA A 174 19.04 27.45 1.50
C ALA A 174 20.37 28.22 1.59
N LEU A 175 21.51 27.51 1.61
CA LEU A 175 22.84 28.13 1.63
C LEU A 175 23.12 28.94 0.36
N ARG A 176 22.74 28.43 -0.81
CA ARG A 176 22.83 29.20 -2.08
C ARG A 176 22.01 30.50 -2.01
N SER A 177 20.82 30.45 -1.46
CA SER A 177 19.99 31.64 -1.27
C SER A 177 20.66 32.67 -0.37
N GLN A 178 21.25 32.22 0.74
CA GLN A 178 21.99 33.10 1.66
C GLN A 178 23.23 33.73 1.01
N LEU A 179 24.00 32.97 0.23
CA LEU A 179 25.14 33.50 -0.52
C LEU A 179 24.72 34.58 -1.51
N ASN A 180 23.67 34.32 -2.29
CA ASN A 180 23.15 35.30 -3.25
C ASN A 180 22.67 36.59 -2.55
N ALA A 181 22.07 36.48 -1.37
CA ALA A 181 21.66 37.64 -0.59
C ALA A 181 22.87 38.46 -0.09
N LEU A 182 23.92 37.78 0.41
CA LEU A 182 25.16 38.44 0.83
C LEU A 182 25.88 39.12 -0.34
N GLU A 183 25.92 38.49 -1.52
CA GLU A 183 26.51 39.08 -2.71
C GLU A 183 25.78 40.35 -3.14
N ARG A 184 24.44 40.36 -3.10
CA ARG A 184 23.63 41.56 -3.39
C ARG A 184 23.93 42.68 -2.40
N LEU A 185 23.95 42.39 -1.10
CA LEU A 185 24.29 43.38 -0.08
C LEU A 185 25.70 43.95 -0.31
N HIS A 186 26.66 43.11 -0.66
CA HIS A 186 28.01 43.56 -0.97
C HIS A 186 28.05 44.48 -2.20
N GLN A 187 27.30 44.14 -3.27
CA GLN A 187 27.20 44.98 -4.47
C GLN A 187 26.58 46.34 -4.13
N GLU A 188 25.49 46.38 -3.36
CA GLU A 188 24.84 47.62 -2.94
C GLU A 188 25.78 48.52 -2.12
N LEU A 189 26.53 47.95 -1.17
CA LEU A 189 27.51 48.69 -0.38
C LEU A 189 28.65 49.23 -1.25
N SER A 190 29.13 48.45 -2.21
CA SER A 190 30.19 48.88 -3.14
C SER A 190 29.75 50.04 -4.03
N ILE A 191 28.51 50.00 -4.55
CA ILE A 191 27.94 51.09 -5.34
C ILE A 191 27.77 52.34 -4.48
N LYS A 192 27.22 52.20 -3.26
CA LYS A 192 27.09 53.34 -2.33
C LYS A 192 28.44 53.95 -1.99
N LYS A 193 29.46 53.14 -1.70
CA LYS A 193 30.81 53.63 -1.40
C LYS A 193 31.41 54.42 -2.55
N LYS A 194 31.26 53.95 -3.80
CA LYS A 194 31.78 54.65 -4.99
C LYS A 194 31.01 55.91 -5.37
N GLY A 195 29.74 56.03 -4.98
CA GLY A 195 28.92 57.22 -5.20
C GLY A 195 29.04 58.29 -4.11
N LEU A 196 29.81 58.03 -3.06
CA LEU A 196 30.10 58.95 -1.95
C LEU A 196 31.52 59.56 -2.03
N GLU A 197 32.30 59.19 -3.04
CA GLU A 197 33.55 59.85 -3.46
C GLU A 197 33.26 60.83 -4.62
#